data_AF-A0A8T7ACS8-F1
#
_entry.id   AF-A0A8T7ACS8-F1
#
_cell.length_a   1.000
_cell.length_b   1.000
_cell.length_c   1.000
_cell.angle_alpha   90.00
_cell.angle_beta   90.00
_cell.angle_gamma   90.00
#
_symmetry.space_group_name_H-M   'P 1'
#
loop_
_entity.id
_entity.type
_entity.pdbx_description
1 polymer ?
#
loop_
_entity_poly.entity_id
_entity_poly.type
_entity_poly.pdbx_seq_one_letter_code
_entity_poly.pdbx_strand_id
1 'polypeptide(L)'
;MSGPYKLYGADFSLYSGKARCYLQKKGIPFVEILSTIKVYKKFIMPRTGVSYIPVVQTPEDEVFQDTTVIINELEERFPEPSVFPPTPQQKLVALLLEVYGDEWLVIPAMHYRWSYQEVNQPVVYQRFGSLVSPRMPKFIRARLGEKLGRRFK
;
A
#
# COMPACT_ATOMS: atom_id res chain seq x y z
N MET A 1 13.73 11.66 21.03
CA MET A 1 13.44 11.69 19.59
C MET A 1 12.52 10.52 19.31
N SER A 2 11.25 10.78 18.99
CA SER A 2 10.34 9.76 18.49
C SER A 2 10.87 9.24 17.13
N GLY A 3 10.82 7.93 16.90
CA GLY A 3 11.36 7.31 15.68
C GLY A 3 10.63 7.73 14.40
N PRO A 4 11.04 7.27 13.20
CA PRO A 4 10.29 7.55 11.97
C PRO A 4 8.96 6.77 11.93
N TYR A 5 7.99 7.26 11.15
CA TYR A 5 6.80 6.50 10.79
C TYR A 5 7.20 5.22 10.05
N LYS A 6 6.36 4.19 10.10
CA LYS A 6 6.57 2.95 9.32
C LYS A 6 5.42 2.73 8.37
N LEU A 7 5.73 2.64 7.08
CA LEU A 7 4.77 2.24 6.06
C LEU A 7 4.93 0.74 5.79
N TYR A 8 3.94 -0.05 6.20
CA TYR A 8 3.85 -1.46 5.84
C TYR A 8 3.14 -1.57 4.48
N GLY A 9 3.90 -1.93 3.45
CA GLY A 9 3.40 -1.93 2.07
C GLY A 9 4.10 -2.93 1.17
N ALA A 10 3.82 -2.82 -0.12
CA ALA A 10 4.52 -3.52 -1.19
C ALA A 10 4.67 -2.59 -2.40
N ASP A 11 5.76 -2.74 -3.14
CA ASP A 11 6.08 -1.92 -4.33
C ASP A 11 5.03 -2.05 -5.44
N PHE A 12 4.42 -3.22 -5.58
CA PHE A 12 3.38 -3.50 -6.59
C PHE A 12 1.94 -3.24 -6.13
N SER A 13 1.73 -2.75 -4.90
CA SER A 13 0.40 -2.36 -4.41
C SER A 13 0.08 -0.92 -4.77
N LEU A 14 -1.05 -0.70 -5.44
CA LEU A 14 -1.52 0.62 -5.87
C LEU A 14 -1.76 1.52 -4.65
N TYR A 15 -2.43 1.00 -3.63
CA TYR A 15 -2.73 1.70 -2.39
C TYR A 15 -1.46 1.98 -1.57
N SER A 16 -0.48 1.06 -1.55
CA SER A 16 0.85 1.36 -0.97
C SER A 16 1.55 2.48 -1.74
N GLY A 17 1.40 2.51 -3.07
CA GLY A 17 1.78 3.64 -3.92
C GLY A 17 1.18 4.97 -3.45
N LYS A 18 -0.15 5.02 -3.32
CA LYS A 18 -0.90 6.20 -2.86
C LYS A 18 -0.39 6.72 -1.51
N ALA A 19 -0.31 5.85 -0.49
CA ALA A 19 0.19 6.24 0.84
C ALA A 19 1.66 6.70 0.79
N ARG A 20 2.52 6.03 0.03
CA ARG A 20 3.93 6.41 -0.13
C ARG A 20 4.07 7.80 -0.74
N CYS A 21 3.35 8.06 -1.83
CA CYS A 21 3.36 9.36 -2.51
C CYS A 21 2.88 10.46 -1.56
N TYR A 22 1.83 10.21 -0.76
CA TYR A 22 1.35 11.15 0.24
C TYR A 22 2.42 11.48 1.30
N LEU A 23 3.01 10.47 1.93
CA LEU A 23 4.05 10.66 2.97
C LEU A 23 5.25 11.44 2.41
N GLN A 24 5.68 11.12 1.18
CA GLN A 24 6.75 11.84 0.50
C GLN A 24 6.36 13.29 0.20
N LYS A 25 5.15 13.54 -0.30
CA LYS A 25 4.66 14.89 -0.61
C LYS A 25 4.58 15.77 0.64
N LYS A 26 4.17 15.20 1.77
CA LYS A 26 4.15 15.87 3.07
C LYS A 26 5.52 16.07 3.71
N GLY A 27 6.55 15.40 3.22
CA GLY A 27 7.88 15.39 3.85
C GLY A 27 7.90 14.66 5.21
N ILE A 28 6.95 13.76 5.47
CA ILE A 28 6.90 12.98 6.71
C ILE A 28 8.00 11.91 6.64
N PRO A 29 8.96 11.86 7.58
CA PRO A 29 9.99 10.83 7.59
C PRO A 29 9.39 9.45 7.88
N PHE A 30 9.57 8.51 6.97
CA PHE A 30 9.12 7.13 7.15
C PHE A 30 10.14 6.11 6.65
N VAL A 31 10.06 4.90 7.21
CA VAL A 31 10.71 3.71 6.67
C VAL A 31 9.65 2.78 6.09
N GLU A 32 9.92 2.26 4.89
CA GLU A 32 9.02 1.29 4.30
C GLU A 32 9.40 -0.14 4.69
N ILE A 33 8.42 -0.88 5.20
CA ILE A 33 8.56 -2.27 5.61
C ILE A 33 7.78 -3.13 4.63
N LEU A 34 8.49 -4.02 3.94
CA LEU A 34 7.86 -4.99 3.05
C LEU A 34 6.89 -5.88 3.84
N SER A 35 5.63 -5.90 3.41
CA SER A 35 4.55 -6.67 4.01
C SER A 35 4.64 -8.16 3.69
N THR A 36 5.65 -8.83 4.26
CA THR A 36 5.82 -10.27 4.13
C THR A 36 4.70 -11.05 4.82
N ILE A 37 4.57 -12.35 4.54
CA ILE A 37 3.61 -13.23 5.25
C ILE A 37 3.79 -13.15 6.77
N LYS A 38 5.04 -13.05 7.24
CA LYS A 38 5.34 -12.92 8.67
C LYS A 38 4.80 -11.60 9.23
N VAL A 39 4.95 -10.50 8.49
CA VAL A 39 4.42 -9.17 8.88
C VAL A 39 2.90 -9.19 8.90
N TYR A 40 2.24 -9.78 7.91
CA TYR A 40 0.78 -9.95 7.92
C TYR A 40 0.29 -10.67 9.19
N LYS A 41 0.87 -11.83 9.48
CA LYS A 41 0.44 -12.67 10.61
C LYS A 41 0.78 -12.09 11.98
N LYS A 42 1.95 -11.44 12.12
CA LYS A 42 2.47 -11.00 13.42
C LYS A 42 2.19 -9.54 13.75
N PHE A 43 1.84 -8.72 12.76
CA PHE A 43 1.66 -7.29 12.95
C PHE A 43 0.35 -6.80 12.35
N ILE A 44 0.14 -6.89 11.03
CA ILE A 44 -1.01 -6.27 10.37
C ILE A 44 -2.33 -6.84 10.91
N MET A 45 -2.57 -8.15 10.78
CA MET A 45 -3.85 -8.74 11.18
C MET A 45 -4.14 -8.58 12.68
N PRO A 46 -3.19 -8.78 13.61
CA PRO A 46 -3.43 -8.54 15.03
C PRO A 46 -3.75 -7.08 15.39
N ARG A 47 -3.25 -6.11 14.60
CA ARG A 47 -3.40 -4.68 14.90
C ARG A 47 -4.59 -4.03 14.19
N THR A 48 -5.02 -4.56 13.05
CA THR A 48 -6.08 -3.97 12.22
C THR A 48 -7.31 -4.84 12.06
N GLY A 49 -7.24 -6.13 12.43
CA GLY A 49 -8.31 -7.10 12.22
C GLY A 49 -8.47 -7.58 10.77
N VAL A 50 -7.72 -7.02 9.83
CA VAL A 50 -7.85 -7.29 8.39
C VAL A 50 -6.49 -7.60 7.75
N SER A 51 -6.50 -8.25 6.59
CA SER A 51 -5.28 -8.60 5.84
C SER A 51 -5.02 -7.65 4.67
N TYR A 52 -5.20 -6.34 4.87
CA TYR A 52 -5.04 -5.32 3.84
C TYR A 52 -3.81 -4.45 4.08
N ILE A 53 -3.22 -3.96 2.98
CA ILE A 53 -2.13 -2.96 2.97
C ILE A 53 -2.56 -1.78 2.09
N PRO A 54 -2.07 -0.56 2.33
CA PRO A 54 -1.03 -0.20 3.30
C PRO A 54 -1.53 -0.12 4.74
N VAL A 55 -0.56 -0.15 5.65
CA VAL A 55 -0.74 0.18 7.07
C VAL A 55 0.37 1.14 7.47
N VAL A 56 0.05 2.21 8.21
CA VAL A 56 1.03 3.13 8.78
C VAL A 56 1.05 2.96 10.30
N GLN A 57 2.24 2.81 10.86
CA GLN A 57 2.47 2.85 12.31
C GLN A 57 3.16 4.17 12.67
N THR A 58 2.60 4.89 13.64
CA THR A 58 3.17 6.13 14.17
C THR A 58 4.34 5.85 15.11
N PRO A 59 5.19 6.85 15.39
CA PRO A 59 6.23 6.72 16.40
C PRO A 59 5.70 6.41 17.81
N GLU A 60 4.46 6.80 18.09
CA GLU A 60 3.71 6.58 19.34
C GLU A 60 3.01 5.20 19.37
N ASP A 61 3.26 4.33 18.39
CA ASP A 61 2.67 3.00 18.23
C ASP A 61 1.15 3.01 17.94
N GLU A 62 0.61 4.08 17.37
CA GLU A 62 -0.73 4.05 16.76
C GLU A 62 -0.66 3.41 15.37
N VAL A 63 -1.74 2.76 14.94
CA VAL A 63 -1.78 2.04 13.67
C VAL A 63 -3.02 2.43 12.88
N PHE A 64 -2.79 2.92 11.66
CA PHE A 64 -3.82 3.30 10.70
C PHE A 64 -3.78 2.38 9.49
N GLN A 65 -4.93 1.83 9.13
CA GLN A 65 -5.14 1.06 7.92
C GLN A 65 -6.15 1.79 7.05
N ASP A 66 -6.03 1.60 5.74
CA ASP A 66 -6.77 2.31 4.68
C ASP A 66 -6.13 3.65 4.32
N THR A 67 -5.98 3.92 3.02
CA THR A 67 -5.27 5.13 2.58
C THR A 67 -6.00 6.41 2.92
N THR A 68 -7.33 6.41 2.90
CA THR A 68 -8.13 7.60 3.23
C THR A 68 -8.07 7.88 4.72
N VAL A 69 -8.14 6.85 5.56
CA VAL A 69 -7.93 6.97 7.02
C VAL A 69 -6.52 7.49 7.32
N ILE A 70 -5.49 6.88 6.72
CA ILE A 70 -4.09 7.32 6.87
C ILE A 70 -3.93 8.80 6.50
N ILE A 71 -4.49 9.22 5.36
CA ILE A 71 -4.37 10.61 4.88
C ILE A 71 -5.10 11.56 5.83
N ASN A 72 -6.33 11.27 6.22
CA ASN A 72 -7.11 12.14 7.12
C ASN A 72 -6.41 12.35 8.47
N GLU A 73 -5.96 11.25 9.11
CA GLU A 73 -5.25 11.31 10.40
C GLU A 73 -3.96 12.12 10.32
N LEU A 74 -3.21 11.97 9.22
CA LEU A 74 -1.96 12.67 9.03
C LEU A 74 -2.14 14.12 8.54
N GLU A 75 -3.24 14.45 7.87
CA GLU A 75 -3.59 15.84 7.53
C GLU A 75 -3.89 16.65 8.80
N GLU A 76 -4.53 16.05 9.80
CA GLU A 76 -4.77 16.72 11.08
C GLU A 76 -3.46 16.98 11.85
N ARG A 77 -2.53 16.02 11.83
CA ARG A 77 -1.23 16.11 12.53
C ARG A 77 -0.21 16.98 11.80
N PHE A 78 -0.26 17.00 10.46
CA PHE A 78 0.65 17.71 9.58
C PHE A 78 -0.16 18.58 8.61
N PRO A 79 -0.75 19.70 9.06
CA PRO A 79 -1.67 20.49 8.25
C PRO A 79 -1.01 21.06 6.98
N GLU A 80 0.30 21.36 7.02
CA GLU A 80 0.99 22.03 5.92
C GLU A 80 2.10 21.16 5.29
N PRO A 81 2.20 21.11 3.94
CA PRO A 81 1.24 21.62 2.97
C PRO A 81 0.02 20.68 2.85
N SER A 82 -1.21 21.18 2.88
CA SER A 82 -2.39 20.32 2.72
C SER A 82 -2.46 19.69 1.32
N VAL A 83 -2.89 18.42 1.24
CA VAL A 83 -3.19 17.77 -0.04
C VAL A 83 -4.59 18.08 -0.55
N PHE A 84 -5.43 18.69 0.28
CA PHE A 84 -6.77 19.10 -0.10
C PHE A 84 -6.80 20.56 -0.58
N PRO A 85 -7.56 20.86 -1.64
CA PRO A 85 -7.84 22.25 -2.01
C PRO A 85 -8.56 23.01 -0.88
N PRO A 86 -8.29 24.33 -0.72
CA PRO A 86 -8.82 25.10 0.40
C PRO A 86 -10.32 25.41 0.29
N THR A 87 -10.91 25.35 -0.91
CA THR A 87 -12.33 25.66 -1.11
C THR A 87 -13.20 24.40 -1.11
N PRO A 88 -14.44 24.46 -0.58
CA PRO A 88 -15.32 23.29 -0.51
C PRO A 88 -15.62 22.64 -1.87
N GLN A 89 -15.80 23.44 -2.93
CA GLN A 89 -16.10 22.93 -4.27
C GLN A 89 -14.92 22.15 -4.85
N GLN A 90 -13.70 22.69 -4.75
CA GLN A 90 -12.51 22.00 -5.21
C GLN A 90 -12.20 20.76 -4.36
N LYS A 91 -12.45 20.82 -3.04
CA LYS A 91 -12.33 19.67 -2.15
C LYS A 91 -13.30 18.54 -2.54
N LEU A 92 -14.55 18.86 -2.88
CA LEU A 92 -15.51 17.87 -3.38
C LEU A 92 -14.99 17.20 -4.66
N VAL A 93 -14.48 17.97 -5.62
CA VAL A 93 -13.89 17.41 -6.85
C VAL A 93 -12.69 16.52 -6.54
N ALA A 94 -11.82 16.92 -5.62
CA ALA A 94 -10.68 16.10 -5.20
C ALA A 94 -11.12 14.76 -4.60
N LEU A 95 -12.16 14.75 -3.75
CA LEU A 95 -12.72 13.53 -3.16
C LEU A 95 -13.38 12.63 -4.22
N LEU A 96 -14.06 13.20 -5.22
CA LEU A 96 -14.60 12.42 -6.33
C LEU A 96 -13.51 11.75 -7.16
N LEU A 97 -12.38 12.44 -7.39
CA LEU A 97 -11.22 11.86 -8.06
C LEU A 97 -10.57 10.74 -7.23
N GLU A 98 -10.52 10.89 -5.91
CA GLU A 98 -10.04 9.85 -5.00
C GLU A 98 -10.93 8.60 -5.11
N VAL A 99 -12.25 8.75 -5.01
CA VAL A 99 -13.20 7.64 -5.15
C VAL A 99 -13.08 6.96 -6.51
N TYR A 100 -12.98 7.73 -7.59
CA TYR A 100 -12.78 7.18 -8.93
C TYR A 100 -11.48 6.37 -9.03
N GLY A 101 -10.40 6.87 -8.43
CA GLY A 101 -9.11 6.17 -8.37
C GLY A 101 -9.16 4.87 -7.57
N ASP A 102 -9.79 4.90 -6.40
CA ASP A 102 -9.78 3.77 -5.47
C ASP A 102 -10.73 2.64 -5.91
N GLU A 103 -11.87 2.98 -6.50
CA GLU A 103 -12.96 2.03 -6.81
C GLU A 103 -13.06 1.67 -8.31
N TRP A 104 -12.77 2.59 -9.23
CA TRP A 104 -12.91 2.33 -10.67
C TRP A 104 -11.59 2.01 -11.35
N LEU A 105 -10.50 2.73 -11.05
CA LEU A 105 -9.21 2.47 -11.71
C LEU A 105 -8.56 1.14 -11.28
N VAL A 106 -9.00 0.55 -10.16
CA VAL A 106 -8.59 -0.80 -9.77
C VAL A 106 -9.03 -1.86 -10.78
N ILE A 107 -10.17 -1.66 -11.46
CA ILE A 107 -10.72 -2.60 -12.45
C ILE A 107 -9.76 -2.78 -13.64
N PRO A 108 -9.39 -1.74 -14.40
CA PRO A 108 -8.41 -1.89 -15.48
C PRO A 108 -7.03 -2.29 -14.94
N ALA A 109 -6.63 -1.83 -13.75
CA ALA A 109 -5.34 -2.24 -13.17
C ALA A 109 -5.28 -3.75 -12.90
N MET A 110 -6.37 -4.37 -12.41
CA MET A 110 -6.44 -5.82 -12.25
C MET A 110 -6.53 -6.53 -13.60
N HIS A 111 -7.29 -5.98 -14.56
CA HIS A 111 -7.35 -6.52 -15.91
C HIS A 111 -5.96 -6.63 -16.54
N TYR A 112 -5.18 -5.55 -16.53
CA TYR A 112 -3.82 -5.56 -17.07
C TYR A 112 -2.89 -6.47 -16.28
N ARG A 113 -3.03 -6.54 -14.95
CA ARG A 113 -2.20 -7.43 -14.11
C ARG A 113 -2.41 -8.92 -14.40
N TRP A 114 -3.66 -9.35 -14.61
CA TRP A 114 -4.01 -10.77 -14.60
C TRP A 114 -4.38 -11.37 -15.96
N SER A 115 -4.85 -10.56 -16.91
CA SER A 115 -5.32 -11.04 -18.21
C SER A 115 -4.20 -11.26 -19.23
N TYR A 116 -3.11 -10.49 -19.12
CA TYR A 116 -1.96 -10.56 -20.04
C TYR A 116 -0.84 -11.44 -19.47
N GLN A 117 -1.12 -12.73 -19.31
CA GLN A 117 -0.26 -13.66 -18.58
C GLN A 117 1.12 -13.82 -19.20
N GLU A 118 1.21 -13.91 -20.53
CA GLU A 118 2.48 -14.10 -21.24
C GLU A 118 3.48 -12.98 -20.94
N VAL A 119 3.00 -11.75 -20.77
CA VAL A 119 3.83 -10.58 -20.51
C VAL A 119 4.02 -10.34 -19.02
N ASN A 120 2.95 -10.42 -18.23
CA ASN A 120 2.95 -9.93 -16.84
C ASN A 120 3.18 -11.02 -15.79
N GLN A 121 2.85 -12.28 -16.08
CA GLN A 121 2.93 -13.36 -15.09
C GLN A 121 4.33 -13.55 -14.47
N PRO A 122 5.44 -13.50 -15.23
CA PRO A 122 6.78 -13.65 -14.64
C PRO A 122 7.08 -12.58 -13.60
N VAL A 123 6.75 -11.31 -13.92
CA VAL A 123 6.97 -10.17 -13.03
C VAL A 123 6.07 -10.27 -11.80
N VAL A 124 4.78 -10.54 -12.00
CA VAL A 124 3.80 -10.68 -10.91
C VAL A 124 4.26 -11.78 -9.93
N TYR A 125 4.61 -12.96 -10.40
CA TYR A 125 5.05 -14.05 -9.53
C TYR A 125 6.37 -13.76 -8.82
N GLN A 126 7.31 -13.09 -9.47
CA GLN A 126 8.53 -12.67 -8.80
C GLN A 126 8.25 -11.69 -7.64
N ARG A 127 7.29 -10.78 -7.83
CA ARG A 127 6.88 -9.77 -6.83
C ARG A 127 6.09 -10.39 -5.67
N PHE A 128 5.14 -11.29 -5.94
CA PHE A 128 4.48 -12.07 -4.89
C PHE A 128 5.49 -12.96 -4.14
N GLY A 129 6.46 -13.53 -4.84
CA GLY A 129 7.53 -14.33 -4.26
C GLY A 129 8.39 -13.57 -3.23
N SER A 130 8.61 -12.26 -3.45
CA SER A 130 9.30 -11.42 -2.46
C SER A 130 8.55 -11.33 -1.13
N LEU A 131 7.23 -11.43 -1.12
CA LEU A 131 6.46 -11.39 0.13
C LEU A 131 6.68 -12.63 1.00
N VAL A 132 7.03 -13.75 0.37
CA VAL A 132 7.26 -15.02 1.08
C VAL A 132 8.69 -15.11 1.58
N SER A 133 9.65 -14.86 0.68
CA SER A 133 11.07 -14.95 1.02
C SER A 133 11.89 -13.95 0.20
N PRO A 134 12.06 -12.71 0.70
CA PRO A 134 12.70 -11.63 -0.06
C PRO A 134 14.16 -11.93 -0.42
N ARG A 135 14.85 -12.68 0.44
CA ARG A 135 16.30 -12.98 0.34
C ARG A 135 16.63 -14.22 -0.50
N MET A 136 15.63 -14.95 -0.99
CA MET A 136 15.86 -16.18 -1.77
C MET A 136 16.12 -15.89 -3.26
N PRO A 137 16.84 -16.80 -3.96
CA PRO A 137 17.04 -16.71 -5.41
C PRO A 137 15.73 -16.54 -6.20
N LYS A 138 15.81 -15.83 -7.34
CA LYS A 138 14.64 -15.46 -8.17
C LYS A 138 13.76 -16.65 -8.57
N PHE A 139 14.35 -17.80 -8.92
CA PHE A 139 13.59 -18.99 -9.33
C PHE A 139 12.74 -19.57 -8.20
N ILE A 140 13.26 -19.57 -6.96
CA ILE A 140 12.52 -20.03 -5.77
C ILE A 140 11.39 -19.06 -5.46
N ARG A 141 11.67 -17.74 -5.54
CA ARG A 141 10.66 -16.70 -5.38
C ARG A 141 9.54 -16.85 -6.39
N ALA A 142 9.84 -17.08 -7.67
CA ALA A 142 8.81 -17.25 -8.70
C ALA A 142 7.86 -18.42 -8.39
N ARG A 143 8.39 -19.58 -7.98
CA ARG A 143 7.58 -20.75 -7.61
C ARG A 143 6.70 -20.50 -6.37
N LEU A 144 7.22 -19.82 -5.35
CA LEU A 144 6.45 -19.46 -4.15
C LEU A 144 5.39 -18.40 -4.47
N GLY A 145 5.75 -17.42 -5.31
CA GLY A 145 4.88 -16.36 -5.75
C GLY A 145 3.76 -16.84 -6.66
N GLU A 146 3.99 -17.87 -7.48
CA GLU A 146 2.95 -18.54 -8.25
C GLU A 146 1.86 -19.12 -7.34
N LYS A 147 2.25 -19.89 -6.31
CA LYS A 147 1.29 -20.47 -5.35
C LYS A 147 0.46 -19.41 -4.64
N LEU A 148 1.07 -18.27 -4.30
CA LEU A 148 0.39 -17.17 -3.63
C LEU A 148 -0.50 -16.38 -4.61
N GLY A 149 0.03 -16.05 -5.79
CA GLY A 149 -0.61 -15.25 -6.82
C GLY A 149 -1.84 -15.93 -7.44
N ARG A 150 -1.85 -17.26 -7.55
CA ARG A 150 -3.02 -18.03 -8.03
C ARG A 150 -4.28 -17.85 -7.18
N ARG A 151 -4.18 -17.36 -5.93
CA ARG A 151 -5.34 -17.06 -5.08
C ARG A 151 -6.06 -15.76 -5.46
N PHE A 152 -5.45 -14.96 -6.33
CA PHE A 152 -5.94 -13.66 -6.77
C PHE A 152 -6.35 -13.64 -8.25
N LYS A 153 -6.26 -14.80 -8.92
CA LYS A 153 -6.99 -15.06 -10.17
C LYS A 153 -8.34 -15.64 -9.80
#